data_AF-U1PHW0-F1
#
_entry.id   AF-U1PHW0-F1
#
_cell.length_a   1.000
_cell.length_b   1.000
_cell.length_c   1.000
_cell.angle_alpha   90.00
_cell.angle_beta   90.00
_cell.angle_gamma   90.00
#
_symmetry.space_group_name_H-M   'P 1'
#
loop_
_entity.id
_entity.type
_entity.pdbx_description
1 polymer ?
#
loop_
_entity_poly.entity_id
_entity_poly.type
_entity_poly.pdbx_seq_one_letter_code
_entity_poly.pdbx_strand_id
1 'polypeptide(L)'
;METLTPRVLELIEAIRRDEPSSINEAALVVDRDVKNVHEELSQLAQLGITFFEEDGQSKRPVVWFDELVINLPFDPDAGDTAAAAS
;
A
#
# COMPACT_ATOMS: atom_id res chain seq x y z
N MET A 1 -4.12 7.84 8.07
CA MET A 1 -4.57 7.43 6.73
C MET A 1 -4.75 5.93 6.72
N GLU A 2 -5.67 5.45 5.91
CA GLU A 2 -5.89 4.01 5.70
C GLU A 2 -4.79 3.47 4.78
N THR A 3 -4.14 2.37 5.16
CA THR A 3 -2.87 1.95 4.56
C THR A 3 -3.00 0.99 3.37
N LEU A 4 -4.14 0.29 3.24
CA LEU A 4 -4.42 -0.65 2.14
C LEU A 4 -5.79 -0.36 1.53
N THR A 5 -6.03 0.91 1.18
CA THR A 5 -7.24 1.29 0.42
C THR A 5 -7.13 0.81 -1.03
N PRO A 6 -8.24 0.66 -1.77
CA PRO A 6 -8.21 0.34 -3.19
C PRO A 6 -7.24 1.24 -3.99
N ARG A 7 -7.21 2.53 -3.66
CA ARG A 7 -6.33 3.53 -4.27
C ARG A 7 -4.85 3.30 -3.98
N VAL A 8 -4.51 2.78 -2.81
CA VAL A 8 -3.13 2.42 -2.46
C VAL A 8 -2.74 1.10 -3.15
N LEU A 9 -3.67 0.17 -3.29
CA LEU A 9 -3.44 -1.07 -4.05
C LEU A 9 -3.17 -0.76 -5.54
N GLU A 10 -3.89 0.19 -6.14
CA GLU A 10 -3.61 0.70 -7.50
C GLU A 10 -2.20 1.29 -7.62
N LEU A 11 -1.72 1.99 -6.59
CA LEU A 11 -0.36 2.53 -6.56
C LEU A 11 0.69 1.41 -6.51
N ILE A 12 0.46 0.36 -5.72
CA ILE A 12 1.35 -0.82 -5.65
C ILE A 12 1.41 -1.51 -7.02
N GLU A 13 0.26 -1.70 -7.67
CA GLU A 13 0.18 -2.30 -9.01
C GLU A 13 0.93 -1.46 -10.05
N ALA A 14 0.72 -0.13 -10.04
CA ALA A 14 1.40 0.78 -10.96
C ALA A 14 2.92 0.76 -10.76
N ILE A 15 3.42 0.72 -9.52
CA ILE A 15 4.87 0.62 -9.27
C ILE A 15 5.43 -0.68 -9.82
N ARG A 16 4.72 -1.80 -9.66
CA ARG A 16 5.19 -3.09 -10.16
C ARG A 16 5.15 -3.18 -11.69
N ARG A 17 4.11 -2.60 -12.32
CA ARG A 17 3.89 -2.65 -13.78
C ARG A 17 4.79 -1.67 -14.54
N ASP A 18 4.85 -0.43 -14.05
CA ASP A 18 5.45 0.69 -14.78
C ASP A 18 6.87 1.00 -14.29
N GLU A 19 7.30 0.40 -13.17
CA GLU A 19 8.65 0.50 -12.58
C GLU A 19 9.23 1.94 -12.54
N PRO A 20 8.47 2.92 -12.02
CA PRO A 20 8.86 4.33 -12.08
C PRO A 20 10.22 4.55 -11.38
N SER A 21 11.03 5.42 -11.98
CA SER A 21 12.37 5.78 -11.48
C SER A 21 12.34 6.70 -10.25
N SER A 22 11.19 7.30 -9.93
CA SER A 22 11.05 8.21 -8.79
C SER A 22 9.62 8.29 -8.28
N ILE A 23 9.44 8.86 -7.08
CA ILE A 23 8.12 9.21 -6.51
C ILE A 23 7.34 10.15 -7.44
N ASN A 24 8.01 11.09 -8.12
CA ASN A 24 7.36 12.02 -9.03
C ASN A 24 6.82 11.30 -10.27
N GLU A 25 7.59 10.37 -10.81
CA GLU A 25 7.14 9.56 -11.95
C GLU A 25 6.01 8.61 -11.53
N ALA A 26 6.11 7.99 -10.35
CA ALA A 26 5.01 7.18 -9.81
C ALA A 26 3.71 8.00 -9.72
N ALA A 27 3.79 9.24 -9.24
CA ALA A 27 2.65 10.15 -9.15
C ALA A 27 2.08 10.53 -10.52
N LEU A 28 2.94 10.71 -11.53
CA LEU A 28 2.53 10.95 -12.92
C LEU A 28 1.80 9.73 -13.52
N VAL A 29 2.32 8.51 -13.28
CA VAL A 29 1.74 7.26 -13.79
C VAL A 29 0.32 7.06 -13.29
N VAL A 30 0.06 7.38 -12.01
CA VAL A 30 -1.27 7.23 -11.41
C VAL A 30 -2.14 8.49 -11.54
N ASP A 31 -1.65 9.57 -12.17
CA ASP A 31 -2.29 10.88 -12.30
C ASP A 31 -2.75 11.47 -10.94
N ARG A 32 -1.82 11.56 -9.97
CA ARG A 32 -2.11 12.02 -8.61
C ARG A 32 -1.11 13.04 -8.12
N ASP A 33 -1.52 13.80 -7.10
CA ASP A 33 -0.64 14.72 -6.39
C ASP A 33 0.53 14.00 -5.71
N VAL A 34 1.75 14.50 -5.96
CA VAL A 34 3.02 13.93 -5.48
C VAL A 34 3.06 13.82 -3.95
N LYS A 35 2.47 14.77 -3.23
CA LYS A 35 2.53 14.80 -1.76
C LYS A 35 1.75 13.64 -1.17
N ASN A 36 0.56 13.36 -1.72
CA ASN A 36 -0.25 12.21 -1.34
C ASN A 36 0.47 10.89 -1.66
N VAL A 37 1.07 10.78 -2.86
CA VAL A 37 1.81 9.58 -3.28
C VAL A 37 3.04 9.35 -2.40
N HIS A 38 3.77 10.41 -2.06
CA HIS A 38 4.89 10.33 -1.13
C HIS A 38 4.47 9.83 0.25
N GLU A 39 3.37 10.34 0.82
CA GLU A 39 2.86 9.92 2.12
C GLU A 39 2.41 8.46 2.13
N GLU A 40 1.76 7.99 1.07
CA GLU A 40 1.35 6.60 0.90
C GLU A 40 2.57 5.68 0.75
N LEU A 41 3.53 6.02 -0.12
CA LEU A 41 4.74 5.23 -0.30
C LEU A 41 5.59 5.17 0.98
N SER A 42 5.62 6.25 1.75
CA SER A 42 6.29 6.28 3.04
C SER A 42 5.62 5.33 4.05
N GLN A 43 4.30 5.20 4.03
CA GLN A 43 3.57 4.24 4.88
C GLN A 43 3.79 2.79 4.40
N LEU A 44 3.73 2.55 3.09
CA LEU A 44 4.04 1.24 2.52
C LEU A 44 5.46 0.80 2.85
N ALA A 45 6.42 1.73 2.86
CA ALA A 45 7.79 1.46 3.27
C ALA A 45 7.90 1.09 4.76
N GLN A 46 7.13 1.73 5.64
CA GLN A 46 7.07 1.37 7.06
C GLN A 46 6.49 -0.03 7.28
N LEU A 47 5.54 -0.46 6.44
CA LEU A 47 5.01 -1.82 6.47
C LEU A 47 5.94 -2.85 5.81
N GLY A 48 7.02 -2.41 5.17
CA GLY A 48 7.90 -3.28 4.40
C GLY A 48 7.24 -3.80 3.12
N ILE A 49 6.21 -3.15 2.61
CA ILE A 49 5.56 -3.50 1.33
C ILE A 49 6.36 -2.94 0.13
N THR A 50 6.95 -1.77 0.33
CA THR A 50 7.78 -1.08 -0.66
C THR A 50 9.10 -0.70 0.00
N PHE A 51 10.14 -0.46 -0.78
CA PHE A 51 11.36 0.19 -0.30
C PHE A 51 11.78 1.25 -1.31
N PHE A 52 12.69 2.13 -0.89
CA PHE A 52 13.26 3.13 -1.78
C PHE A 52 14.71 2.76 -2.08
N GLU A 53 15.02 2.66 -3.37
CA GLU A 53 16.39 2.64 -3.84
C GLU A 53 16.83 4.09 -4.10
N GLU A 54 18.08 4.38 -3.75
CA GLU A 54 18.70 5.65 -4.13
C GLU A 54 19.25 5.51 -5.55
N ASP A 55 18.60 6.19 -6.50
CA ASP A 55 19.12 6.40 -7.85
C ASP A 55 19.56 7.86 -7.98
N GLY A 56 20.81 8.12 -7.61
CA GLY A 56 21.36 9.47 -7.52
C GLY A 56 20.66 10.31 -6.45
N GLN A 57 19.91 11.34 -6.85
CA GLN A 57 19.12 12.20 -5.95
C GLN A 57 17.65 11.77 -5.84
N SER A 58 17.24 10.78 -6.64
CA SER A 58 15.85 10.33 -6.71
C SER A 58 15.62 9.11 -5.82
N LYS A 59 14.49 9.11 -5.11
CA LYS A 59 14.00 7.93 -4.40
C LYS A 59 13.13 7.11 -5.34
N ARG A 60 13.66 5.99 -5.82
CA ARG A 60 12.94 5.05 -6.66
C ARG A 60 12.12 4.10 -5.79
N PRO A 61 10.78 4.09 -5.86
CA PRO A 61 9.98 3.11 -5.13
C PRO A 61 10.05 1.74 -5.80
N VAL A 62 10.26 0.68 -5.01
CA VAL A 62 10.33 -0.70 -5.49
C VAL A 62 9.45 -1.62 -4.64
N VAL A 63 8.62 -2.42 -5.30
CA VAL A 63 7.85 -3.51 -4.69
C VAL A 63 8.63 -4.80 -4.92
N TRP A 64 9.08 -5.46 -3.84
CA TRP A 64 10.01 -6.61 -3.90
C TRP A 64 9.33 -7.97 -4.13
N PHE A 65 8.01 -8.00 -4.23
CA PHE A 65 7.23 -9.22 -4.42
C PHE A 65 6.41 -9.15 -5.70
N ASP A 66 6.06 -10.33 -6.22
CA ASP A 66 5.25 -10.46 -7.43
C ASP A 66 3.75 -10.53 -7.12
N GLU A 67 3.38 -10.95 -5.91
CA GLU A 67 1.98 -11.14 -5.52
C GLU A 67 1.77 -10.76 -4.04
N LEU A 68 0.66 -10.06 -3.76
CA LEU A 68 0.19 -9.75 -2.41
C LEU A 68 -1.15 -10.46 -2.15
N VAL A 69 -1.13 -11.49 -1.32
CA VAL A 69 -2.34 -12.21 -0.90
C VAL A 69 -2.73 -11.77 0.51
N ILE A 70 -3.92 -11.17 0.64
CA ILE A 70 -4.48 -10.76 1.93
C ILE A 70 -5.60 -11.74 2.30
N ASN A 71 -5.39 -12.50 3.37
CA ASN A 71 -6.41 -13.39 3.93
C ASN A 71 -6.93 -12.79 5.24
N LEU A 72 -8.22 -12.41 5.27
CA LEU A 72 -8.88 -11.81 6.41
C LEU A 72 -10.08 -12.67 6.80
N PRO A 73 -9.90 -13.75 7.60
CA PRO A 73 -11.00 -14.51 8.13
C PRO A 73 -11.71 -13.67 9.19
N PHE A 74 -12.98 -13.34 8.95
CA PHE A 74 -13.84 -12.74 9.96
C PHE A 74 -14.66 -13.85 10.61
N ASP A 75 -14.42 -14.13 11.89
CA ASP A 75 -15.24 -15.07 12.65
C ASP A 75 -16.46 -14.31 13.22
N PRO A 76 -17.70 -14.63 12.80
CA PRO A 76 -18.89 -13.96 13.29
C PRO A 76 -19.27 -14.34 14.74
N ASP A 77 -18.68 -15.39 15.33
CA ASP A 77 -19.24 -16.06 16.52
C ASP A 77 -18.61 -15.66 17.87
N ALA A 78 -17.97 -14.48 17.98
CA ALA A 78 -17.46 -13.97 19.26
C ALA A 78 -18.44 -13.04 20.02
N GLY A 79 -19.73 -13.00 19.65
CA GLY A 79 -20.64 -11.96 20.13
C GLY A 79 -22.13 -12.28 20.12
N ASP A 80 -22.56 -13.44 20.63
CA ASP A 80 -23.94 -13.60 21.11
C ASP A 80 -24.07 -14.57 22.31
N THR A 81 -23.24 -14.36 23.34
CA THR A 81 -23.46 -14.94 24.68
C THR A 81 -23.59 -13.83 25.70
N ALA A 82 -24.59 -12.97 25.53
CA ALA A 82 -25.01 -12.01 26.55
C ALA A 82 -26.52 -11.73 26.52
N ALA A 83 -27.35 -12.76 26.32
CA ALA A 83 -28.80 -12.66 26.55
C ALA A 83 -29.45 -14.03 26.78
N ALA A 84 -29.24 -14.62 27.96
CA ALA A 84 -30.24 -15.42 28.70
C ALA A 84 -29.55 -16.16 29.86
N ALA A 85 -29.42 -15.50 31.01
CA ALA A 85 -29.48 -16.19 32.28
C ALA A 85 -30.79 -15.77 32.94
N SER A 86 -31.67 -16.77 33.10
CA SER A 86 -32.96 -16.71 33.79
C SER A 86 -32.79 -16.56 35.30
#